data_AF-D9VMC0-F1
#
_entry.id   AF-D9VMC0-F1
#
_cell.length_a   1.000
_cell.length_b   1.000
_cell.length_c   1.000
_cell.angle_alpha   90.00
_cell.angle_beta   90.00
_cell.angle_gamma   90.00
#
_symmetry.space_group_name_H-M   'P 1'
#
loop_
_entity.id
_entity.type
_entity.pdbx_description
1 polymer ?
#
loop_
_entity_poly.entity_id
_entity_poly.type
_entity_poly.pdbx_seq_one_letter_code
_entity_poly.pdbx_strand_id
1 'polypeptide(L)'
;MTAGRRAPPPSWAHSGRGPDSERQAGPHAHHVTRDPSGRWVLSADLGTDSVRVCAPDPAGGPLRVHAETPLRAGSGPREVAFHPRGDVAYVIHELEPQLTVCRWDAGPGRLYPTGEVALGSDGAPPDTREYPSVALVSGDGRFVWAAIRGSNLIATLSLSDGPEKPRLTDAAGCGGQWPRHLAAGASGRHLYVSNEWSGDVTWFDTDPESGRLHPAGRLDVPAAACVVLS
;
A
#
# COMPACT_ATOMS: atom_id res chain seq x y z
N MET A 1 -25.46 -32.55 -9.34
CA MET A 1 -24.92 -31.38 -10.07
C MET A 1 -23.42 -31.38 -9.87
N THR A 2 -22.66 -31.80 -10.86
CA THR A 2 -21.19 -31.80 -10.82
C THR A 2 -20.70 -30.37 -11.01
N ALA A 3 -20.04 -29.83 -9.98
CA ALA A 3 -19.35 -28.55 -10.09
C ALA A 3 -18.25 -28.71 -11.16
N GLY A 4 -18.50 -28.17 -12.35
CA GLY A 4 -17.51 -28.14 -13.42
C GLY A 4 -16.27 -27.41 -12.90
N ARG A 5 -15.11 -28.07 -12.97
CA ARG A 5 -13.81 -27.42 -12.76
C ARG A 5 -13.75 -26.23 -13.72
N ARG A 6 -13.83 -25.00 -13.19
CA ARG A 6 -13.53 -23.80 -13.97
C ARG A 6 -12.12 -23.95 -14.52
N ALA A 7 -11.93 -23.66 -15.81
CA ALA A 7 -10.60 -23.53 -16.38
C ALA A 7 -9.78 -22.55 -15.53
N PRO A 8 -8.46 -22.77 -15.37
CA PRO A 8 -7.63 -21.81 -14.67
C PRO A 8 -7.80 -20.44 -15.31
N PRO A 9 -7.85 -19.37 -14.51
CA PRO A 9 -7.94 -18.03 -15.05
C PRO A 9 -6.71 -17.79 -15.96
N PRO A 10 -6.87 -17.02 -17.04
CA PRO A 10 -5.75 -16.66 -17.90
C PRO A 10 -4.68 -15.95 -17.08
N SER A 11 -3.43 -16.37 -17.28
CA SER A 11 -2.24 -15.78 -16.65
C SER A 11 -1.44 -15.00 -17.68
N TRP A 12 -1.00 -13.79 -17.35
CA TRP A 12 -0.02 -13.05 -18.15
C TRP A 12 1.33 -13.09 -17.46
N ALA A 13 2.34 -13.55 -18.19
CA ALA A 13 3.72 -13.40 -17.76
C ALA A 13 4.17 -11.98 -18.10
N HIS A 14 4.59 -11.24 -17.08
CA HIS A 14 5.35 -10.00 -17.26
C HIS A 14 6.83 -10.33 -17.50
N SER A 15 7.60 -9.33 -17.91
CA SER A 15 9.05 -9.41 -18.04
C SER A 15 9.68 -8.12 -17.53
N GLY A 16 10.96 -8.19 -17.16
CA GLY A 16 11.68 -7.07 -16.54
C GLY A 16 12.46 -7.53 -15.32
N ARG A 17 13.31 -6.63 -14.80
CA ARG A 17 14.11 -6.81 -13.58
C ARG A 17 14.46 -5.46 -13.00
N GLY A 18 14.81 -5.43 -11.72
CA GLY A 18 15.32 -4.26 -11.01
C GLY A 18 16.78 -4.44 -10.57
N PRO A 19 17.36 -3.44 -9.91
CA PRO A 19 18.75 -3.47 -9.46
C PRO A 19 19.02 -4.44 -8.29
N ASP A 20 18.03 -4.80 -7.47
CA ASP A 20 18.19 -5.80 -6.42
C ASP A 20 18.13 -7.22 -7.02
N SER A 21 19.28 -7.87 -7.18
CA SER A 21 19.38 -9.17 -7.84
C SER A 21 18.65 -10.30 -7.13
N GLU A 22 18.37 -10.17 -5.83
CA GLU A 22 17.66 -11.19 -5.06
C GLU A 22 16.15 -10.98 -5.11
N ARG A 23 15.71 -9.72 -4.98
CA ARG A 23 14.29 -9.36 -4.88
C ARG A 23 13.65 -8.97 -6.21
N GLN A 24 14.46 -8.67 -7.22
CA GLN A 24 14.02 -8.13 -8.50
C GLN A 24 14.66 -8.85 -9.70
N ALA A 25 14.99 -10.14 -9.56
CA ALA A 25 15.46 -10.98 -10.69
C ALA A 25 14.40 -11.16 -11.80
N GLY A 26 13.14 -10.88 -11.50
CA GLY A 26 12.00 -10.94 -12.40
C GLY A 26 10.77 -10.27 -11.79
N PRO A 27 9.63 -10.24 -12.51
CA PRO A 27 8.37 -9.67 -12.01
C PRO A 27 7.90 -10.30 -10.70
N HIS A 28 7.38 -9.45 -9.82
CA HIS A 28 6.84 -9.80 -8.52
C HIS A 28 5.63 -8.91 -8.21
N ALA A 29 4.52 -9.17 -8.91
CA ALA A 29 3.24 -8.49 -8.67
C ALA A 29 2.78 -8.72 -7.23
N HIS A 30 2.60 -7.64 -6.47
CA HIS A 30 2.35 -7.70 -5.03
C HIS A 30 0.95 -7.22 -4.64
N HIS A 31 0.38 -6.27 -5.39
CA HIS A 31 -0.94 -5.73 -5.07
C HIS A 31 -1.73 -5.40 -6.32
N VAL A 32 -3.04 -5.64 -6.26
CA VAL A 32 -4.00 -5.26 -7.28
C VAL A 32 -5.14 -4.48 -6.65
N THR A 33 -5.48 -3.33 -7.22
CA THR A 33 -6.61 -2.50 -6.77
C THR A 33 -7.38 -1.94 -7.95
N ARG A 34 -8.63 -1.54 -7.71
CA ARG A 34 -9.42 -0.80 -8.70
C ARG A 34 -9.20 0.69 -8.51
N ASP A 35 -9.21 1.43 -9.60
CA ASP A 35 -9.32 2.88 -9.48
C ASP A 35 -10.69 3.27 -8.91
N PRO A 36 -10.84 4.50 -8.38
CA PRO A 36 -12.09 4.97 -7.78
C PRO A 36 -13.29 4.94 -8.73
N SER A 37 -13.08 5.04 -10.05
CA SER A 37 -14.16 4.90 -11.04
C SER A 37 -14.56 3.44 -11.30
N GLY A 38 -13.77 2.47 -10.85
CA GLY A 38 -13.95 1.04 -11.08
C GLY A 38 -13.66 0.59 -12.52
N ARG A 39 -13.19 1.49 -13.40
CA ARG A 39 -12.92 1.20 -14.82
C ARG A 39 -11.55 0.58 -15.05
N TRP A 40 -10.60 0.92 -14.20
CA TRP A 40 -9.21 0.54 -14.33
C TRP A 40 -8.78 -0.34 -13.15
N VAL A 41 -7.86 -1.26 -13.42
CA VAL A 41 -7.22 -2.10 -12.41
C VAL A 41 -5.74 -1.78 -12.40
N LEU A 42 -5.21 -1.41 -11.23
CA LEU A 42 -3.79 -1.10 -11.05
C LEU A 42 -3.10 -2.28 -10.38
N SER A 43 -1.93 -2.66 -10.87
CA SER A 43 -1.08 -3.70 -10.30
C SER A 43 0.29 -3.13 -9.97
N ALA A 44 0.68 -3.13 -8.70
CA ALA A 44 2.05 -2.82 -8.28
C ALA A 44 2.94 -4.05 -8.43
N ASP A 45 4.11 -3.87 -9.04
CA ASP A 45 5.09 -4.92 -9.28
C ASP A 45 6.43 -4.52 -8.68
N LEU A 46 6.79 -5.21 -7.60
CA LEU A 46 8.03 -4.99 -6.87
C LEU A 46 9.25 -5.32 -7.73
N GLY A 47 9.13 -6.37 -8.55
CA GLY A 47 10.25 -6.92 -9.30
C GLY A 47 10.64 -6.10 -10.53
N THR A 48 9.70 -5.31 -11.07
CA THR A 48 9.94 -4.46 -12.25
C THR A 48 9.93 -2.96 -11.95
N ASP A 49 9.85 -2.57 -10.68
CA ASP A 49 9.74 -1.16 -10.26
C ASP A 49 8.65 -0.40 -11.03
N SER A 50 7.46 -0.98 -11.15
CA SER A 50 6.40 -0.37 -11.96
C SER A 50 4.99 -0.59 -11.43
N VAL A 51 4.09 0.29 -11.84
CA VAL A 51 2.64 0.12 -11.68
C VAL A 51 2.01 -0.03 -13.07
N ARG A 52 1.34 -1.16 -13.28
CA ARG A 52 0.60 -1.43 -14.51
C ARG A 52 -0.85 -1.05 -14.35
N VAL A 53 -1.40 -0.37 -15.34
CA VAL A 53 -2.83 -0.09 -15.48
C VAL A 53 -3.40 -1.08 -16.48
N CYS A 54 -4.44 -1.79 -16.08
CA CYS A 54 -5.15 -2.77 -16.86
C CYS A 54 -6.61 -2.35 -17.05
N ALA A 55 -7.22 -2.76 -18.15
CA ALA A 55 -8.64 -2.57 -18.43
C ALA A 55 -9.33 -3.90 -18.79
N PRO A 56 -10.63 -4.04 -18.51
CA PRO A 56 -11.46 -5.11 -19.06
C PRO A 56 -11.33 -5.15 -20.59
N ASP A 57 -11.23 -6.35 -21.14
CA ASP A 57 -11.29 -6.54 -22.59
C ASP A 57 -12.72 -6.24 -23.07
N PRO A 58 -12.93 -5.33 -24.04
CA PRO A 58 -14.24 -5.04 -24.60
C PRO A 58 -14.96 -6.27 -25.16
N ALA A 59 -14.23 -7.30 -25.57
CA ALA A 59 -14.78 -8.56 -26.08
C ALA A 59 -15.19 -9.55 -24.97
N GLY A 60 -15.18 -9.15 -23.69
CA GLY A 60 -15.42 -10.05 -22.56
C GLY A 60 -14.26 -10.99 -22.26
N GLY A 61 -13.11 -10.74 -22.89
CA GLY A 61 -11.86 -11.43 -22.65
C GLY A 61 -11.17 -10.98 -21.34
N PRO A 62 -9.95 -11.48 -21.11
CA PRO A 62 -9.23 -11.23 -19.89
C PRO A 62 -8.60 -9.82 -19.88
N LEU A 63 -8.41 -9.21 -18.68
CA LEU A 63 -7.80 -7.88 -18.51
C LEU A 63 -6.57 -7.65 -19.40
N ARG A 64 -6.49 -6.51 -20.08
CA ARG A 64 -5.32 -6.16 -20.90
C ARG A 64 -4.51 -5.07 -20.23
N VAL A 65 -3.19 -5.16 -20.30
CA VAL A 65 -2.31 -4.05 -19.91
C VAL A 65 -2.57 -2.88 -20.87
N HIS A 66 -2.99 -1.77 -20.30
CA HIS A 66 -3.31 -0.52 -20.99
C HIS A 66 -2.17 0.50 -20.87
N ALA A 67 -1.49 0.53 -19.72
CA ALA A 67 -0.33 1.35 -19.47
C ALA A 67 0.61 0.69 -18.46
N GLU A 68 1.87 1.11 -18.49
CA GLU A 68 2.85 0.82 -17.46
C GLU A 68 3.55 2.13 -17.10
N THR A 69 3.53 2.45 -15.82
CA THR A 69 4.23 3.61 -15.26
C THR A 69 5.47 3.09 -14.52
N PRO A 70 6.68 3.34 -15.05
CA PRO A 70 7.90 3.03 -14.32
C PRO A 70 8.03 3.95 -13.11
N LEU A 71 8.55 3.40 -12.02
CA LEU A 71 8.92 4.11 -10.81
C LEU A 71 10.44 4.08 -10.67
N ARG A 72 10.97 4.69 -9.62
CA ARG A 72 12.42 4.76 -9.43
C ARG A 72 13.00 3.35 -9.26
N ALA A 73 14.11 3.09 -9.94
CA ALA A 73 14.78 1.80 -9.86
C ALA A 73 15.19 1.46 -8.41
N GLY A 74 14.92 0.23 -8.00
CA GLY A 74 15.18 -0.29 -6.65
C GLY A 74 14.13 0.09 -5.61
N SER A 75 13.05 0.78 -5.99
CA SER A 75 11.99 1.17 -5.05
C SER A 75 11.19 -0.05 -4.55
N GLY A 76 10.91 -1.01 -5.42
CA GLY A 76 10.10 -2.18 -5.10
C GLY A 76 8.66 -1.83 -4.71
N PRO A 77 7.83 -1.30 -5.62
CA PRO A 77 6.44 -0.95 -5.36
C PRO A 77 5.63 -2.12 -4.81
N ARG A 78 4.94 -1.90 -3.69
CA ARG A 78 4.23 -2.97 -2.98
C ARG A 78 2.72 -2.80 -3.02
N GLU A 79 2.22 -1.61 -2.73
CA GLU A 79 0.78 -1.32 -2.65
C GLU A 79 0.46 0.04 -3.27
N VAL A 80 -0.78 0.19 -3.76
CA VAL A 80 -1.32 1.45 -4.29
C VAL A 80 -2.57 1.80 -3.50
N ALA A 81 -2.59 2.98 -2.89
CA ALA A 81 -3.72 3.51 -2.14
C ALA A 81 -4.23 4.80 -2.77
N PHE A 82 -5.54 4.87 -3.05
CA PHE A 82 -6.14 6.08 -3.62
C PHE A 82 -6.61 7.03 -2.53
N HIS A 83 -6.40 8.33 -2.77
CA HIS A 83 -7.08 9.36 -2.00
C HIS A 83 -8.59 9.31 -2.27
N PRO A 84 -9.48 9.57 -1.29
CA PRO A 84 -10.95 9.51 -1.49
C PRO A 84 -11.50 10.43 -2.59
N ARG A 85 -10.82 11.55 -2.91
CA ARG A 85 -11.18 12.40 -4.08
C ARG A 85 -10.96 11.69 -5.42
N GLY A 86 -10.08 10.71 -5.44
CA GLY A 86 -9.80 9.84 -6.56
C GLY A 86 -8.89 10.38 -7.65
N ASP A 87 -8.25 11.53 -7.45
CA ASP A 87 -7.31 12.15 -8.39
C ASP A 87 -5.84 12.04 -7.97
N VAL A 88 -5.58 11.48 -6.79
CA VAL A 88 -4.24 11.21 -6.25
C VAL A 88 -4.17 9.75 -5.79
N ALA A 89 -3.04 9.11 -6.04
CA ALA A 89 -2.70 7.80 -5.52
C ALA A 89 -1.31 7.83 -4.87
N TYR A 90 -1.13 6.99 -3.86
CA TYR A 90 0.13 6.81 -3.15
C TYR A 90 0.63 5.39 -3.41
N VAL A 91 1.89 5.27 -3.82
CA VAL A 91 2.55 3.98 -4.05
C VAL A 91 3.61 3.80 -2.99
N ILE A 92 3.41 2.79 -2.14
CA ILE A 92 4.35 2.47 -1.06
C ILE A 92 5.39 1.46 -1.55
N HIS A 93 6.63 1.67 -1.14
CA HIS A 93 7.81 0.92 -1.60
C HIS A 93 8.29 -0.03 -0.52
N GLU A 94 8.49 -1.31 -0.85
CA GLU A 94 8.96 -2.31 0.10
C GLU A 94 10.48 -2.31 0.27
N LEU A 95 11.22 -2.07 -0.82
CA LEU A 95 12.68 -2.19 -0.80
C LEU A 95 13.36 -0.92 -0.30
N GLU A 96 12.61 0.19 -0.25
CA GLU A 96 13.08 1.48 0.25
C GLU A 96 11.96 2.20 1.02
N PRO A 97 12.24 2.81 2.18
CA PRO A 97 11.23 3.44 3.03
C PRO A 97 10.74 4.78 2.47
N GLN A 98 10.01 4.72 1.36
CA GLN A 98 9.49 5.87 0.63
C GLN A 98 8.06 5.63 0.15
N LEU A 99 7.36 6.75 -0.07
CA LEU A 99 6.03 6.80 -0.66
C LEU A 99 6.09 7.69 -1.91
N THR A 100 5.85 7.12 -3.09
CA THR A 100 5.65 7.94 -4.29
C THR A 100 4.23 8.49 -4.30
N VAL A 101 4.12 9.80 -4.49
CA VAL A 101 2.87 10.49 -4.74
C VAL A 101 2.63 10.53 -6.25
N CYS A 102 1.43 10.17 -6.67
CA CYS A 102 1.05 10.13 -8.08
C CYS A 102 -0.25 10.89 -8.31
N ARG A 103 -0.31 11.68 -9.38
CA ARG A 103 -1.59 12.13 -9.96
C ARG A 103 -2.22 10.98 -10.73
N TRP A 104 -3.51 10.75 -10.53
CA TRP A 104 -4.30 9.80 -11.29
C TRP A 104 -5.22 10.51 -12.29
N ASP A 105 -5.12 10.13 -13.56
CA ASP A 105 -6.03 10.58 -14.60
C ASP A 105 -6.94 9.44 -15.04
N ALA A 106 -8.14 9.42 -14.48
CA ALA A 106 -9.13 8.36 -14.71
C ALA A 106 -9.70 8.36 -16.14
N GLY A 107 -9.55 9.46 -16.89
CA GLY A 107 -10.01 9.57 -18.28
C GLY A 107 -9.23 8.64 -19.20
N PRO A 108 -7.92 8.89 -19.40
CA PRO A 108 -7.05 8.03 -20.19
C PRO A 108 -6.47 6.85 -19.40
N GLY A 109 -6.74 6.71 -18.10
CA GLY A 109 -6.19 5.62 -17.28
C GLY A 109 -4.68 5.70 -17.16
N ARG A 110 -4.17 6.82 -16.62
CA ARG A 110 -2.74 7.12 -16.53
C ARG A 110 -2.35 7.55 -15.12
N LEU A 111 -1.24 6.99 -14.64
CA LEU A 111 -0.63 7.32 -13.35
C LEU A 111 0.65 8.13 -13.60
N TYR A 112 0.75 9.30 -12.97
CA TYR A 112 1.88 10.21 -13.13
C TYR A 112 2.56 10.44 -11.78
N PRO A 113 3.78 9.92 -11.55
CA PRO A 113 4.56 10.21 -10.35
C PRO A 113 4.88 11.71 -10.29
N THR A 114 4.62 12.35 -9.15
CA THR A 114 4.83 13.80 -8.94
C THR A 114 5.88 14.11 -7.87
N GLY A 115 6.19 13.15 -7.00
CA GLY A 115 7.22 13.29 -5.98
C GLY A 115 7.32 12.07 -5.08
N GLU A 116 8.32 12.06 -4.20
CA GLU A 116 8.53 11.01 -3.20
C GLU A 116 8.64 11.64 -1.81
N VAL A 117 8.11 10.94 -0.80
CA VAL A 117 8.22 11.32 0.60
C VAL A 117 8.88 10.18 1.36
N ALA A 118 9.93 10.49 2.12
CA ALA A 118 10.58 9.52 2.98
C ALA A 118 9.63 9.12 4.13
N LEU A 119 9.56 7.82 4.40
CA LEU A 119 8.81 7.24 5.51
C LEU A 119 9.70 6.94 6.73
N GLY A 120 11.02 6.93 6.52
CA GLY A 120 11.99 6.74 7.60
C GLY A 120 11.81 7.83 8.65
N SER A 121 11.47 7.41 9.87
CA SER A 121 11.30 8.30 11.02
C SER A 121 12.51 8.20 11.96
N ASP A 122 12.81 9.27 12.70
CA ASP A 122 13.91 9.39 13.68
C ASP A 122 13.80 8.43 14.90
N GLY A 123 13.04 7.34 14.80
CA GLY A 123 12.78 6.37 15.88
C GLY A 123 13.22 4.93 15.58
N ALA A 124 13.72 4.63 14.38
CA ALA A 124 14.23 3.28 14.08
C ALA A 124 15.58 3.04 14.77
N PRO A 125 15.85 1.83 15.31
CA PRO A 125 17.18 1.51 15.82
C PRO A 125 18.24 1.64 14.71
N PRO A 126 19.47 2.06 15.02
CA PRO A 126 20.55 2.14 14.04
C PRO A 126 20.70 0.83 13.24
N ASP A 127 21.01 0.95 11.96
CA ASP A 127 21.21 -0.17 11.02
C ASP A 127 19.98 -1.08 10.79
N THR A 128 18.79 -0.70 11.30
CA THR A 128 17.55 -1.41 11.00
C THR A 128 17.16 -1.20 9.55
N ARG A 129 17.10 -2.27 8.77
CA ARG A 129 16.50 -2.22 7.43
C ARG A 129 14.97 -2.17 7.55
N GLU A 130 14.39 -1.14 6.94
CA GLU A 130 12.95 -0.93 6.94
C GLU A 130 12.30 -1.46 5.66
N TYR A 131 11.14 -2.09 5.82
CA TYR A 131 10.35 -2.64 4.72
C TYR A 131 8.88 -2.20 4.87
N PRO A 132 8.50 -1.03 4.34
CA PRO A 132 7.11 -0.62 4.35
C PRO A 132 6.19 -1.70 3.75
N SER A 133 5.00 -1.85 4.34
CA SER A 133 4.06 -2.91 3.99
C SER A 133 2.78 -2.33 3.38
N VAL A 134 2.16 -1.34 3.99
CA VAL A 134 0.87 -0.81 3.51
C VAL A 134 0.81 0.68 3.77
N ALA A 135 0.17 1.40 2.85
CA ALA A 135 -0.28 2.78 3.06
C ALA A 135 -1.82 2.78 3.09
N LEU A 136 -2.41 3.28 4.16
CA LEU A 136 -3.85 3.40 4.32
C LEU A 136 -4.23 4.89 4.40
N VAL A 137 -5.04 5.35 3.44
CA VAL A 137 -5.58 6.71 3.47
C VAL A 137 -6.82 6.75 4.36
N SER A 138 -6.92 7.76 5.22
CA SER A 138 -8.11 7.97 6.05
C SER A 138 -9.35 8.23 5.19
N GLY A 139 -10.53 7.81 5.66
CA GLY A 139 -11.78 7.93 4.89
C GLY A 139 -12.17 9.37 4.57
N ASP A 140 -11.73 10.33 5.39
CA ASP A 140 -11.90 11.77 5.17
C ASP A 140 -10.79 12.40 4.31
N GLY A 141 -9.78 11.63 3.89
CA GLY A 141 -8.69 12.09 3.05
C GLY A 141 -7.69 13.04 3.74
N ARG A 142 -7.65 13.07 5.08
CA ARG A 142 -6.76 13.99 5.81
C ARG A 142 -5.41 13.38 6.18
N PHE A 143 -5.30 12.05 6.23
CA PHE A 143 -4.10 11.35 6.67
C PHE A 143 -3.76 10.13 5.81
N VAL A 144 -2.49 9.76 5.79
CA VAL A 144 -2.01 8.44 5.36
C VAL A 144 -1.27 7.79 6.52
N TRP A 145 -1.65 6.58 6.88
CA TRP A 145 -0.89 5.76 7.82
C TRP A 145 -0.10 4.71 7.05
N ALA A 146 1.20 4.60 7.31
CA ALA A 146 2.07 3.65 6.66
C ALA A 146 2.70 2.70 7.69
N ALA A 147 2.47 1.39 7.54
CA ALA A 147 3.10 0.39 8.38
C ALA A 147 4.49 0.03 7.85
N ILE A 148 5.47 -0.05 8.77
CA ILE A 148 6.88 -0.27 8.43
C ILE A 148 7.41 -1.46 9.22
N ARG A 149 7.72 -2.55 8.50
CA ARG A 149 8.39 -3.72 9.08
C ARG A 149 9.88 -3.42 9.26
N GLY A 150 10.52 -4.15 10.18
CA GLY A 150 11.88 -3.84 10.62
C GLY A 150 11.85 -2.91 11.83
N SER A 151 11.48 -1.64 11.63
CA SER A 151 11.36 -0.67 12.73
C SER A 151 10.12 -0.87 13.61
N ASN A 152 9.11 -1.60 13.11
CA ASN A 152 7.84 -1.86 13.81
C ASN A 152 7.07 -0.58 14.14
N LEU A 153 7.13 0.37 13.21
CA LEU A 153 6.49 1.68 13.33
C LEU A 153 5.30 1.80 12.37
N ILE A 154 4.41 2.72 12.73
CA ILE A 154 3.34 3.22 11.89
C ILE A 154 3.59 4.72 11.71
N ALA A 155 4.05 5.10 10.53
CA ALA A 155 4.23 6.48 10.15
C ALA A 155 2.87 7.14 9.88
N THR A 156 2.71 8.37 10.35
CA THR A 156 1.52 9.20 10.08
C THR A 156 1.94 10.35 9.18
N LEU A 157 1.33 10.44 8.00
CA LEU A 157 1.49 11.56 7.09
C LEU A 157 0.23 12.42 7.08
N SER A 158 0.38 13.73 7.30
CA SER A 158 -0.68 14.71 7.15
C SER A 158 -0.83 15.16 5.69
N LEU A 159 -2.07 15.29 5.24
CA LEU A 159 -2.46 15.82 3.92
C LEU A 159 -3.02 17.25 4.02
N SER A 160 -2.75 17.98 5.11
CA SER A 160 -3.30 19.33 5.34
C SER A 160 -2.93 20.35 4.26
N ASP A 161 -1.80 20.15 3.58
CA ASP A 161 -1.32 21.02 2.49
C ASP A 161 -1.83 20.59 1.11
N GLY A 162 -2.76 19.64 1.09
CA GLY A 162 -3.32 19.01 -0.09
C GLY A 162 -2.81 17.57 -0.25
N PRO A 163 -3.60 16.72 -0.94
CA PRO A 163 -3.29 15.30 -1.07
C PRO A 163 -2.01 15.02 -1.86
N GLU A 164 -1.55 15.96 -2.69
CA GLU A 164 -0.28 15.83 -3.42
C GLU A 164 0.96 16.16 -2.57
N LYS A 165 0.77 16.63 -1.33
CA LYS A 165 1.87 17.10 -0.46
C LYS A 165 1.82 16.43 0.92
N PRO A 166 1.85 15.08 0.99
CA PRO A 166 1.94 14.40 2.27
C PRO A 166 3.19 14.82 3.03
N ARG A 167 3.05 15.00 4.35
CA ARG A 167 4.18 15.26 5.24
C ARG A 167 4.16 14.30 6.40
N LEU A 168 5.29 13.64 6.65
CA LEU A 168 5.49 12.87 7.86
C LEU A 168 5.39 13.79 9.08
N THR A 169 4.45 13.49 9.98
CA THR A 169 4.17 14.32 11.17
C THR A 169 4.28 13.56 12.47
N ASP A 170 4.16 12.23 12.45
CA ASP A 170 4.33 11.40 13.65
C ASP A 170 4.73 9.97 13.27
N ALA A 171 5.22 9.21 14.25
CA ALA A 171 5.41 7.78 14.15
C ALA A 171 5.08 7.11 15.49
N ALA A 172 4.29 6.05 15.47
CA ALA A 172 3.92 5.29 16.65
C ALA A 172 4.41 3.84 16.53
N GLY A 173 4.80 3.22 17.65
CA GLY A 173 5.06 1.78 17.68
C GLY A 173 3.78 0.99 17.37
N CYS A 174 3.89 -0.08 16.58
CA CYS A 174 2.72 -0.88 16.20
C CYS A 174 2.15 -1.75 17.34
N GLY A 175 2.81 -1.79 18.50
CA GLY A 175 2.39 -2.60 19.66
C GLY A 175 2.67 -4.10 19.53
N GLY A 176 3.39 -4.52 18.49
CA GLY A 176 3.81 -5.89 18.21
C GLY A 176 5.09 -5.91 17.36
N GLN A 177 5.24 -6.92 16.51
CA GLN A 177 6.36 -7.04 15.58
C GLN A 177 5.90 -7.37 14.17
N TRP A 178 6.55 -6.74 13.20
CA TRP A 178 6.36 -6.96 11.77
C TRP A 178 4.94 -6.58 11.29
N PRO A 179 4.55 -5.30 11.38
CA PRO A 179 3.22 -4.85 11.01
C PRO A 179 3.01 -5.04 9.50
N ARG A 180 2.17 -6.01 9.13
CA ARG A 180 2.00 -6.49 7.75
C ARG A 180 0.83 -5.83 7.02
N HIS A 181 -0.19 -5.42 7.77
CA HIS A 181 -1.39 -4.79 7.23
C HIS A 181 -2.03 -3.84 8.24
N LEU A 182 -2.79 -2.88 7.71
CA LEU A 182 -3.56 -1.88 8.43
C LEU A 182 -5.00 -1.93 7.96
N ALA A 183 -5.95 -1.75 8.87
CA ALA A 183 -7.36 -1.57 8.53
C ALA A 183 -7.97 -0.48 9.41
N ALA A 184 -8.73 0.43 8.83
CA ALA A 184 -9.49 1.43 9.59
C ALA A 184 -10.93 0.95 9.79
N GLY A 185 -11.45 1.11 11.00
CA GLY A 185 -12.87 0.88 11.26
C GLY A 185 -13.76 1.87 10.49
N ALA A 186 -15.01 1.50 10.21
CA ALA A 186 -15.93 2.32 9.41
C ALA A 186 -16.14 3.75 9.94
N SER A 187 -16.05 3.94 11.26
CA SER A 187 -16.14 5.27 11.89
C SER A 187 -14.86 6.11 11.78
N GLY A 188 -13.76 5.53 11.31
CA GLY A 188 -12.43 6.13 11.30
C GLY A 188 -11.75 6.23 12.66
N ARG A 189 -12.46 5.96 13.78
CA ARG A 189 -11.95 6.14 15.14
C ARG A 189 -10.90 5.12 15.56
N HIS A 190 -10.91 3.93 14.97
CA HIS A 190 -9.94 2.89 15.29
C HIS A 190 -9.13 2.51 14.06
N LEU A 191 -7.82 2.35 14.26
CA LEU A 191 -6.90 1.73 13.31
C LEU A 191 -6.42 0.40 13.88
N TYR A 192 -6.53 -0.68 13.10
CA TYR A 192 -6.11 -2.03 13.45
C TYR A 192 -4.84 -2.40 12.70
N VAL A 193 -3.96 -3.16 13.35
CA VAL A 193 -2.64 -3.53 12.83
C VAL A 193 -2.46 -5.02 12.97
N SER A 194 -2.14 -5.71 11.88
CA SER A 194 -1.78 -7.14 11.92
C SER A 194 -0.27 -7.29 12.09
N ASN A 195 0.17 -7.79 13.25
CA ASN A 195 1.58 -7.99 13.56
C ASN A 195 1.98 -9.45 13.31
N GLU A 196 2.61 -9.70 12.16
CA GLU A 196 2.81 -11.04 11.63
C GLU A 196 3.73 -11.89 12.51
N TRP A 197 4.82 -11.32 13.02
CA TRP A 197 5.84 -12.07 13.76
C TRP A 197 5.49 -12.25 15.23
N SER A 198 4.86 -11.24 15.85
CA SER A 198 4.40 -11.37 17.24
C SER A 198 3.07 -12.11 17.38
N GLY A 199 2.33 -12.30 16.27
CA GLY A 199 1.10 -13.09 16.26
C GLY A 199 -0.05 -12.42 17.00
N ASP A 200 -0.24 -11.13 16.78
CA ASP A 200 -1.30 -10.34 17.41
C ASP A 200 -1.89 -9.30 16.47
N VAL A 201 -3.11 -8.87 16.80
CA VAL A 201 -3.74 -7.68 16.24
C VAL A 201 -3.82 -6.63 17.34
N THR A 202 -3.17 -5.50 17.12
CA THR A 202 -3.32 -4.31 17.99
C THR A 202 -4.26 -3.32 17.35
N TRP A 203 -4.85 -2.44 18.16
CA TRP A 203 -5.60 -1.31 17.64
C TRP A 203 -5.36 -0.05 18.46
N PHE A 204 -5.61 1.06 17.78
CA PHE A 204 -5.32 2.41 18.24
C PHE A 204 -6.54 3.28 18.04
N ASP A 205 -6.81 4.15 19.00
CA ASP A 205 -7.67 5.31 18.80
C ASP A 205 -6.94 6.33 17.91
N THR A 206 -7.65 6.85 16.92
CA THR A 206 -7.12 7.87 16.01
C THR A 206 -7.50 9.26 16.51
N ASP A 207 -6.50 10.13 16.67
CA ASP A 207 -6.74 11.55 16.92
C ASP A 207 -7.29 12.20 15.63
N PRO A 208 -8.51 12.76 15.64
CA PRO A 208 -9.13 13.24 14.43
C PRO A 208 -8.52 14.55 13.92
N GLU A 209 -7.72 15.28 14.68
CA GLU A 209 -7.12 16.55 14.23
C GLU A 209 -5.72 16.35 13.67
N SER A 210 -4.96 15.42 14.25
CA SER A 210 -3.54 15.20 13.96
C SER A 210 -3.25 13.87 13.27
N GLY A 211 -4.20 12.92 13.30
CA GLY A 211 -4.01 11.56 12.78
C GLY A 211 -3.15 10.67 13.67
N ARG A 212 -2.74 11.16 14.86
CA ARG A 212 -1.88 10.41 15.77
C ARG A 212 -2.59 9.18 16.33
N LEU A 213 -1.81 8.17 16.68
CA LEU A 213 -2.31 6.86 17.12
C LEU A 213 -2.07 6.68 18.61
N HIS A 214 -3.16 6.39 19.34
CA HIS A 214 -3.12 6.12 20.78
C HIS A 214 -3.45 4.65 21.04
N PRO A 215 -2.55 3.86 21.67
CA PRO A 215 -2.81 2.45 21.92
C PRO A 215 -4.12 2.23 22.68
N ALA A 216 -4.98 1.38 22.16
CA ALA A 216 -6.33 1.14 22.71
C ALA A 216 -6.57 -0.34 23.07
N GLY A 217 -5.91 -1.28 22.39
CA GLY A 217 -5.94 -2.67 22.81
C GLY A 217 -5.20 -3.64 21.90
N ARG A 218 -5.32 -4.93 22.25
CA ARG A 218 -4.62 -6.04 21.63
C ARG A 218 -5.45 -7.33 21.73
N LEU A 219 -5.33 -8.17 20.71
CA LEU A 219 -5.83 -9.53 20.68
C LEU A 219 -4.75 -10.45 20.10
N ASP A 220 -4.45 -11.56 20.76
CA ASP A 220 -3.53 -12.55 20.20
C ASP A 220 -4.23 -13.32 19.07
N VAL A 221 -3.61 -13.31 17.89
CA VAL A 221 -4.08 -13.94 16.67
C VAL A 221 -2.85 -14.51 15.95
N PRO A 222 -2.49 -15.78 16.20
CA PRO A 222 -1.28 -16.36 15.66
C PRO A 222 -1.21 -16.22 14.13
N ALA A 223 -0.07 -15.73 13.63
CA ALA A 223 0.21 -15.49 12.21
C ALA A 223 -0.78 -14.53 11.50
N ALA A 224 -1.35 -13.54 12.19
CA ALA A 224 -2.17 -12.50 11.57
C ALA A 224 -1.34 -11.67 10.57
N ALA A 225 -1.63 -11.84 9.27
CA ALA A 225 -1.03 -11.05 8.19
C ALA A 225 -2.01 -10.07 7.52
N CYS A 226 -3.31 -10.18 7.83
CA CYS A 226 -4.38 -9.36 7.25
C CYS A 226 -5.58 -9.28 8.20
N VAL A 227 -6.19 -8.09 8.26
CA VAL A 227 -7.48 -7.82 8.88
C VAL A 227 -8.36 -7.14 7.83
N VAL A 228 -9.60 -7.60 7.70
CA VAL A 228 -10.63 -7.00 6.85
C VAL A 228 -11.84 -6.72 7.72
N LEU A 229 -12.39 -5.52 7.59
CA LEU A 229 -13.59 -5.08 8.30
C LEU A 229 -14.74 -4.97 7.29
N SER A 230 -15.93 -5.40 7.69
CA SER A 230 -17.15 -5.43 6.87
C SER A 230 -18.25 -4.58 7.48
#